data_AF-A0A3M7C2Q1-F1
#
_entry.id   AF-A0A3M7C2Q1-F1
#
_cell.length_a   1.000
_cell.length_b   1.000
_cell.length_c   1.000
_cell.angle_alpha   90.00
_cell.angle_beta   90.00
_cell.angle_gamma   90.00
#
_symmetry.space_group_name_H-M   'P 1'
#
loop_
_entity.id
_entity.type
_entity.pdbx_description
1 polymer ?
#
loop_
_entity_poly.entity_id
_entity_poly.type
_entity_poly.pdbx_seq_one_letter_code
_entity_poly.pdbx_strand_id
1 'polypeptide(L)'
;MELMEYPQIKCIAIIAEGVPERRAREILHVAKKKGVTIIGPATVGGIKPGAFKIGNTGGMMDNIVASKLYRKGSVGYVSKSGGMSNELNNIISQTTDGVYEGVAIGGDRYPGTTFIDHLLRYQQDPECKILVLLGEVGGVEEYRVIEAVKNGTITKPVVAWAIGTVAGMLKTEVQFGHAGSFANSQLETANTKNSSMREAGIHVPETFEDLPAVLAQVYQDTVKKGMIKPQPEPAVPKIPIDYSWAQELGLIRKPAAFISTISDDRGQELLYAGMPISDVFKENIGIGGVMSLLWFRRRLPDYAGRFLEMVLMLTADHGPAVSGAMNTIITTRAGKDLISALVSGLLTIGSRFGGALDGAADEFTRAYDKGLSPRDFVDTMRKENKLIPGIGHRVKSRNNPDLRVTLVKEFCQQNFPSTKLLDYAIAVESVTTSKKDNLILNVDGCVAVCFVDLLRNCGAFSQEEAEDYLKMGVLNGLFVLGRSIGLIAHFLDQKRLRTGLYRHPWDDITYLLPELGRGAPGHEGRVEVNVK
;
A
#
# COMPACT_ATOMS: atom_id res chain seq x y z
N MET A 1 -20.05 -14.05 22.92
CA MET A 1 -20.14 -15.13 23.94
C MET A 1 -18.93 -15.05 24.87
N GLU A 2 -17.72 -15.17 24.32
CA GLU A 2 -16.45 -14.98 25.07
C GLU A 2 -16.40 -13.67 25.86
N LEU A 3 -16.77 -12.52 25.25
CA LEU A 3 -16.82 -11.23 25.97
C LEU A 3 -17.70 -11.24 27.23
N MET A 4 -18.70 -12.14 27.31
CA MET A 4 -19.56 -12.25 28.48
C MET A 4 -18.93 -13.12 29.59
N GLU A 5 -17.77 -13.72 29.38
CA GLU A 5 -17.00 -14.39 30.45
C GLU A 5 -16.34 -13.38 31.39
N TYR A 6 -16.14 -12.15 30.92
CA TYR A 6 -15.54 -11.06 31.66
C TYR A 6 -16.61 -10.23 32.40
N PRO A 7 -16.68 -10.29 33.74
CA PRO A 7 -17.77 -9.68 34.51
C PRO A 7 -17.82 -8.15 34.45
N GLN A 8 -16.71 -7.50 34.08
CA GLN A 8 -16.63 -6.05 33.87
C GLN A 8 -17.39 -5.55 32.64
N ILE A 9 -17.67 -6.43 31.67
CA ILE A 9 -18.42 -6.08 30.46
C ILE A 9 -19.92 -6.10 30.79
N LYS A 10 -20.56 -4.94 30.77
CA LYS A 10 -22.00 -4.78 31.08
C LYS A 10 -22.87 -4.52 29.85
N CYS A 11 -22.27 -4.04 28.76
CA CYS A 11 -22.96 -3.77 27.51
C CYS A 11 -22.09 -4.23 26.33
N ILE A 12 -22.69 -4.87 25.34
CA ILE A 12 -22.04 -5.28 24.10
C ILE A 12 -22.91 -4.79 22.94
N ALA A 13 -22.31 -4.01 22.03
CA ALA A 13 -22.94 -3.66 20.77
C ALA A 13 -22.50 -4.63 19.68
N ILE A 14 -23.45 -5.27 19.00
CA ILE A 14 -23.18 -6.21 17.90
C ILE A 14 -23.49 -5.50 16.59
N ILE A 15 -22.46 -5.01 15.91
CA ILE A 15 -22.60 -4.22 14.69
C ILE A 15 -22.95 -5.09 13.47
N ALA A 16 -22.47 -6.32 13.45
CA ALA A 16 -22.62 -7.23 12.32
C ALA A 16 -24.10 -7.46 11.96
N GLU A 17 -24.40 -7.33 10.68
CA GLU A 17 -25.67 -7.70 10.05
C GLU A 17 -25.61 -9.15 9.53
N GLY A 18 -26.76 -9.82 9.43
CA GLY A 18 -26.83 -11.19 8.93
C GLY A 18 -26.43 -12.26 9.95
N VAL A 19 -26.53 -11.98 11.25
CA VAL A 19 -26.36 -12.99 12.29
C VAL A 19 -27.54 -13.98 12.22
N PRO A 20 -27.31 -15.30 12.10
CA PRO A 20 -28.42 -16.25 12.02
C PRO A 20 -29.35 -16.13 13.24
N GLU A 21 -30.67 -16.12 13.02
CA GLU A 21 -31.68 -15.90 14.06
C GLU A 21 -31.50 -16.82 15.28
N ARG A 22 -31.16 -18.10 15.04
CA ARG A 22 -30.85 -19.06 16.11
C ARG A 22 -29.67 -18.57 16.96
N ARG A 23 -28.61 -18.08 16.33
CA ARG A 23 -27.41 -17.60 17.02
C ARG A 23 -27.70 -16.33 17.81
N ALA A 24 -28.48 -15.39 17.25
CA ALA A 24 -28.94 -14.21 17.97
C ALA A 24 -29.72 -14.59 19.25
N ARG A 25 -30.63 -15.58 19.16
CA ARG A 25 -31.36 -16.10 20.33
C ARG A 25 -30.46 -16.77 21.37
N GLU A 26 -29.46 -17.54 20.96
CA GLU A 26 -28.47 -18.14 21.86
C GLU A 26 -27.66 -17.07 22.62
N ILE A 27 -27.22 -16.02 21.90
CA ILE A 27 -26.52 -14.88 22.49
C ILE A 27 -27.41 -14.17 23.51
N LEU A 28 -28.66 -13.86 23.13
CA LEU A 28 -29.64 -13.22 24.01
C LEU A 28 -29.89 -14.03 25.28
N HIS A 29 -30.05 -15.35 25.15
CA HIS A 29 -30.27 -16.23 26.30
C HIS A 29 -29.12 -16.14 27.32
N VAL A 30 -27.87 -16.20 26.84
CA VAL A 30 -26.70 -16.10 27.71
C VAL A 30 -26.52 -14.69 28.27
N ALA A 31 -26.76 -13.66 27.47
CA ALA A 31 -26.68 -12.27 27.90
C ALA A 31 -27.67 -11.98 29.04
N LYS A 32 -28.92 -12.44 28.91
CA LYS A 32 -29.94 -12.32 29.96
C LYS A 32 -29.53 -13.05 31.25
N LYS A 33 -29.00 -14.28 31.14
CA LYS A 33 -28.50 -15.05 32.30
C LYS A 33 -27.36 -14.34 33.02
N LYS A 34 -26.50 -13.61 32.29
CA LYS A 34 -25.34 -12.91 32.82
C LYS A 34 -25.59 -11.43 33.15
N GLY A 35 -26.79 -10.92 32.89
CA GLY A 35 -27.12 -9.50 33.11
C GLY A 35 -26.33 -8.54 32.22
N VAL A 36 -26.01 -8.95 30.99
CA VAL A 36 -25.30 -8.12 30.00
C VAL A 36 -26.30 -7.56 29.00
N THR A 37 -26.28 -6.25 28.78
CA THR A 37 -27.10 -5.57 27.76
C THR A 37 -26.51 -5.81 26.37
N ILE A 38 -27.35 -6.19 25.41
CA ILE A 38 -26.93 -6.38 24.01
C ILE A 38 -27.66 -5.37 23.13
N ILE A 39 -26.94 -4.45 22.48
CA ILE A 39 -27.50 -3.54 21.48
C ILE A 39 -27.18 -4.13 20.10
N GLY A 40 -28.18 -4.42 19.28
CA GLY A 40 -28.03 -5.19 18.03
C GLY A 40 -28.47 -6.65 18.18
N PRO A 41 -28.18 -7.55 17.21
CA PRO A 41 -27.29 -7.36 16.05
C PRO A 41 -27.86 -6.43 14.97
N ALA A 42 -27.12 -6.23 13.88
CA ALA A 42 -27.51 -5.39 12.75
C ALA A 42 -27.83 -3.93 13.17
N THR A 43 -26.93 -3.33 13.96
CA THR A 43 -27.09 -1.96 14.46
C THR A 43 -25.85 -1.11 14.22
N VAL A 44 -26.03 0.20 14.07
CA VAL A 44 -24.94 1.18 14.20
C VAL A 44 -24.55 1.43 15.65
N GLY A 45 -25.43 1.08 16.60
CA GLY A 45 -25.27 1.25 18.04
C GLY A 45 -26.23 2.27 18.63
N GLY A 46 -25.68 3.34 19.18
CA GLY A 46 -26.39 4.36 19.92
C GLY A 46 -25.47 5.50 20.36
N ILE A 47 -26.08 6.61 20.73
CA ILE A 47 -25.38 7.82 21.17
C ILE A 47 -26.06 8.42 22.39
N LYS A 48 -25.27 8.76 23.40
CA LYS A 48 -25.64 9.58 24.54
C LYS A 48 -24.84 10.88 24.44
N PRO A 49 -25.42 11.95 23.85
CA PRO A 49 -24.72 13.20 23.61
C PRO A 49 -24.01 13.77 24.85
N GLY A 50 -22.77 14.21 24.66
CA GLY A 50 -21.89 14.68 25.74
C GLY A 50 -21.32 13.58 26.66
N ALA A 51 -21.66 12.31 26.44
CA ALA A 51 -21.16 11.19 27.25
C ALA A 51 -20.46 10.11 26.41
N PHE A 52 -21.20 9.40 25.54
CA PHE A 52 -20.65 8.26 24.81
C PHE A 52 -21.35 8.02 23.47
N LYS A 53 -20.58 7.60 22.46
CA LYS A 53 -21.04 7.20 21.14
C LYS A 53 -20.52 5.79 20.84
N ILE A 54 -21.40 4.90 20.40
CA ILE A 54 -21.04 3.55 19.97
C ILE A 54 -20.60 3.61 18.49
N GLY A 55 -19.33 3.32 18.23
CA GLY A 55 -18.79 3.13 16.88
C GLY A 55 -19.11 4.29 15.94
N ASN A 56 -19.80 3.99 14.84
CA ASN A 56 -20.08 4.94 13.77
C ASN A 56 -21.39 5.75 13.97
N THR A 57 -22.08 5.58 15.10
CA THR A 57 -23.35 6.30 15.35
C THR A 57 -23.15 7.82 15.26
N GLY A 58 -24.00 8.50 14.50
CA GLY A 58 -23.87 9.95 14.28
C GLY A 58 -22.86 10.37 13.20
N GLY A 59 -22.15 9.42 12.56
CA GLY A 59 -21.30 9.69 11.40
C GLY A 59 -20.04 10.52 11.71
N MET A 60 -19.62 11.32 10.72
CA MET A 60 -18.48 12.23 10.80
C MET A 60 -18.73 13.36 11.80
N MET A 61 -17.65 14.02 12.24
CA MET A 61 -17.75 15.09 13.24
C MET A 61 -18.65 16.25 12.78
N ASP A 62 -18.68 16.55 11.48
CA ASP A 62 -19.54 17.58 10.90
C ASP A 62 -21.02 17.33 11.23
N ASN A 63 -21.47 16.08 11.16
CA ASN A 63 -22.85 15.73 11.51
C ASN A 63 -23.08 15.73 13.04
N ILE A 64 -22.09 15.34 13.83
CA ILE A 64 -22.16 15.45 15.31
C ILE A 64 -22.37 16.91 15.73
N VAL A 65 -21.69 17.85 15.07
CA VAL A 65 -21.83 19.29 15.31
C VAL A 65 -23.17 19.80 14.78
N ALA A 66 -23.52 19.49 13.53
CA ALA A 66 -24.76 19.94 12.90
C ALA A 66 -26.02 19.51 13.68
N SER A 67 -26.03 18.25 14.16
CA SER A 67 -27.13 17.70 14.97
C SER A 67 -27.00 18.00 16.48
N LYS A 68 -26.05 18.86 16.87
CA LYS A 68 -25.80 19.27 18.27
C LYS A 68 -25.57 18.10 19.25
N LEU A 69 -25.01 16.98 18.79
CA LEU A 69 -24.82 15.74 19.55
C LEU A 69 -23.62 15.78 20.51
N TYR A 70 -22.96 16.93 20.65
CA TYR A 70 -21.90 17.16 21.62
C TYR A 70 -22.42 17.56 23.01
N ARG A 71 -23.74 17.82 23.15
CA ARG A 71 -24.39 18.15 24.43
C ARG A 71 -25.76 17.44 24.54
N LYS A 72 -26.18 17.12 25.77
CA LYS A 72 -27.46 16.45 26.02
C LYS A 72 -28.66 17.39 25.86
N GLY A 73 -29.72 16.90 25.21
CA GLY A 73 -31.06 17.50 25.29
C GLY A 73 -31.99 16.68 26.19
N SER A 74 -33.29 16.74 25.92
CA SER A 74 -34.33 16.11 26.77
C SER A 74 -35.06 14.94 26.10
N VAL A 75 -34.79 14.65 24.83
CA VAL A 75 -35.53 13.65 24.03
C VAL A 75 -34.78 12.33 23.96
N GLY A 76 -35.35 11.25 24.49
CA GLY A 76 -34.80 9.90 24.36
C GLY A 76 -35.46 9.15 23.21
N TYR A 77 -34.70 8.61 22.27
CA TYR A 77 -35.26 7.85 21.16
C TYR A 77 -34.78 6.40 21.10
N VAL A 78 -35.63 5.56 20.52
CA VAL A 78 -35.30 4.18 20.14
C VAL A 78 -35.82 3.89 18.73
N SER A 79 -34.97 3.29 17.89
CA SER A 79 -35.26 2.98 16.49
C SER A 79 -34.81 1.55 16.16
N LYS A 80 -35.41 0.90 15.16
CA LYS A 80 -34.79 -0.31 14.54
C LYS A 80 -33.65 0.07 13.59
N SER A 81 -33.91 1.00 12.67
CA SER A 81 -32.94 1.40 11.64
C SER A 81 -31.83 2.29 12.19
N GLY A 82 -30.58 1.92 11.89
CA GLY A 82 -29.41 2.75 12.17
C GLY A 82 -29.36 4.00 11.29
N GLY A 83 -29.73 3.91 10.02
CA GLY A 83 -29.81 5.08 9.13
C GLY A 83 -30.83 6.10 9.62
N MET A 84 -32.05 5.64 9.94
CA MET A 84 -33.09 6.52 10.50
C MET A 84 -32.76 7.04 11.88
N SER A 85 -31.93 6.35 12.68
CA SER A 85 -31.45 6.90 13.95
C SER A 85 -30.66 8.20 13.74
N ASN A 86 -29.91 8.29 12.64
CA ASN A 86 -29.20 9.52 12.30
C ASN A 86 -30.13 10.62 11.79
N GLU A 87 -31.18 10.26 11.05
CA GLU A 87 -32.23 11.21 10.67
C GLU A 87 -33.02 11.71 11.89
N LEU A 88 -33.29 10.85 12.87
CA LEU A 88 -33.89 11.26 14.14
C LEU A 88 -32.99 12.24 14.88
N ASN A 89 -31.66 12.05 14.89
CA ASN A 89 -30.74 13.03 15.47
C ASN A 89 -30.93 14.42 14.82
N ASN A 90 -31.01 14.45 13.49
CA ASN A 90 -31.26 15.68 12.73
C ASN A 90 -32.62 16.31 13.07
N ILE A 91 -33.72 15.57 12.92
CA ILE A 91 -35.09 16.02 13.22
C ILE A 91 -35.22 16.55 14.65
N ILE A 92 -34.74 15.78 15.64
CA ILE A 92 -34.83 16.14 17.06
C ILE A 92 -34.03 17.42 17.34
N SER A 93 -32.84 17.56 16.75
CA SER A 93 -31.97 18.74 16.95
C SER A 93 -32.56 20.05 16.39
N GLN A 94 -33.41 19.95 15.36
CA GLN A 94 -34.06 21.10 14.72
C GLN A 94 -35.39 21.46 15.40
N THR A 95 -36.05 20.51 16.06
CA THR A 95 -37.42 20.67 16.60
C THR A 95 -37.47 20.79 18.13
N THR A 96 -36.42 20.40 18.84
CA THR A 96 -36.35 20.34 20.31
C THR A 96 -35.01 20.87 20.86
N ASP A 97 -34.72 20.71 22.15
CA ASP A 97 -33.41 21.04 22.74
C ASP A 97 -32.31 20.02 22.42
N GLY A 98 -32.67 18.88 21.81
CA GLY A 98 -31.75 17.86 21.32
C GLY A 98 -31.97 16.48 21.93
N VAL A 99 -31.09 15.55 21.55
CA VAL A 99 -31.15 14.15 21.99
C VAL A 99 -30.57 14.00 23.39
N TYR A 100 -31.29 13.33 24.29
CA TYR A 100 -30.80 12.87 25.58
C TYR A 100 -29.99 11.57 25.45
N GLU A 101 -30.60 10.54 24.84
CA GLU A 101 -29.99 9.26 24.54
C GLU A 101 -30.76 8.63 23.36
N GLY A 102 -30.02 8.13 22.38
CA GLY A 102 -30.54 7.53 21.16
C GLY A 102 -29.99 6.12 20.98
N VAL A 103 -30.85 5.14 20.73
CA VAL A 103 -30.43 3.75 20.50
C VAL A 103 -31.10 3.18 19.25
N ALA A 104 -30.30 2.59 18.37
CA ALA A 104 -30.79 1.70 17.33
C ALA A 104 -30.71 0.24 17.84
N ILE A 105 -31.85 -0.42 18.03
CA ILE A 105 -31.87 -1.81 18.54
C ILE A 105 -31.42 -2.84 17.48
N GLY A 106 -31.47 -2.44 16.21
CA GLY A 106 -31.08 -3.25 15.06
C GLY A 106 -32.27 -3.82 14.29
N GLY A 107 -32.04 -4.13 13.02
CA GLY A 107 -33.07 -4.62 12.07
C GLY A 107 -33.37 -6.11 12.15
N ASP A 108 -32.59 -6.88 12.92
CA ASP A 108 -32.79 -8.32 13.05
C ASP A 108 -34.11 -8.67 13.74
N ARG A 109 -34.66 -9.85 13.44
CA ARG A 109 -35.93 -10.32 14.01
C ARG A 109 -35.90 -10.47 15.54
N TYR A 110 -34.75 -10.84 16.08
CA TYR A 110 -34.54 -11.05 17.52
C TYR A 110 -33.41 -10.15 18.03
N PRO A 111 -33.67 -8.85 18.22
CA PRO A 111 -32.67 -7.94 18.76
C PRO A 111 -32.37 -8.30 20.23
N GLY A 112 -31.14 -8.02 20.65
CA GLY A 112 -30.65 -8.33 21.98
C GLY A 112 -31.33 -7.51 23.09
N THR A 113 -31.83 -6.33 22.75
CA THR A 113 -32.73 -5.51 23.54
C THR A 113 -33.85 -4.98 22.65
N THR A 114 -35.01 -4.75 23.24
CA THR A 114 -36.23 -4.37 22.54
C THR A 114 -36.60 -2.92 22.81
N PHE A 115 -37.60 -2.39 22.10
CA PHE A 115 -38.06 -1.01 22.29
C PHE A 115 -38.39 -0.70 23.75
N ILE A 116 -39.16 -1.58 24.39
CA ILE A 116 -39.60 -1.39 25.77
C ILE A 116 -38.43 -1.39 26.76
N ASP A 117 -37.37 -2.16 26.51
CA ASP A 117 -36.20 -2.21 27.40
C ASP A 117 -35.51 -0.84 27.49
N HIS A 118 -35.40 -0.12 26.37
CA HIS A 118 -34.82 1.23 26.35
C HIS A 118 -35.80 2.29 26.83
N LEU A 119 -37.08 2.21 26.46
CA LEU A 119 -38.09 3.18 26.90
C LEU A 119 -38.33 3.13 28.41
N LEU A 120 -38.24 1.96 29.05
CA LEU A 120 -38.32 1.85 30.50
C LEU A 120 -37.11 2.50 31.20
N ARG A 121 -35.90 2.37 30.64
CA ARG A 121 -34.72 3.10 31.15
C ARG A 121 -34.93 4.61 31.04
N TYR A 122 -35.43 5.06 29.88
CA TYR A 122 -35.71 6.48 29.67
C TYR A 122 -36.84 7.00 30.56
N GLN A 123 -37.86 6.19 30.82
CA GLN A 123 -38.94 6.50 31.77
C GLN A 123 -38.42 6.71 33.19
N GLN A 124 -37.46 5.89 33.64
CA GLN A 124 -36.86 5.98 34.98
C GLN A 124 -35.94 7.20 35.14
N ASP A 125 -35.30 7.65 34.07
CA ASP A 125 -34.34 8.74 34.12
C ASP A 125 -35.04 10.11 34.16
N PRO A 126 -34.91 10.94 35.21
CA PRO A 126 -35.59 12.21 35.29
C PRO A 126 -35.12 13.23 34.25
N GLU A 127 -33.95 13.09 33.63
CA GLU A 127 -33.45 14.04 32.62
C GLU A 127 -34.09 13.82 31.25
N CYS A 128 -34.51 12.58 30.94
CA CYS A 128 -35.29 12.30 29.74
C CYS A 128 -36.76 12.69 29.95
N LYS A 129 -37.29 13.57 29.10
CA LYS A 129 -38.64 14.14 29.27
C LYS A 129 -39.63 13.68 28.20
N ILE A 130 -39.15 13.42 26.99
CA ILE A 130 -39.97 13.00 25.84
C ILE A 130 -39.37 11.72 25.28
N LEU A 131 -40.23 10.77 24.98
CA LEU A 131 -39.85 9.48 24.42
C LEU A 131 -40.22 9.44 22.94
N VAL A 132 -39.30 9.03 22.08
CA VAL A 132 -39.54 8.84 20.64
C VAL A 132 -39.31 7.39 20.27
N LEU A 133 -40.28 6.77 19.61
CA LEU A 133 -40.19 5.41 19.08
C LEU A 133 -40.34 5.44 17.56
N LEU A 134 -39.34 4.91 16.85
CA LEU A 134 -39.45 4.65 15.42
C LEU A 134 -39.47 3.14 15.19
N GLY A 135 -40.71 2.64 15.06
CA GLY A 135 -41.03 1.25 14.79
C GLY A 135 -40.97 0.92 13.31
N GLU A 136 -41.28 -0.32 12.97
CA GLU A 136 -41.28 -0.81 11.59
C GLU A 136 -42.33 -1.90 11.40
N VAL A 137 -42.70 -2.17 10.16
CA VAL A 137 -43.46 -3.37 9.79
C VAL A 137 -42.76 -4.65 10.28
N GLY A 138 -43.54 -5.66 10.67
CA GLY A 138 -43.02 -6.94 11.15
C GLY A 138 -42.79 -7.01 12.66
N GLY A 139 -43.11 -8.16 13.26
CA GLY A 139 -43.05 -8.37 14.71
C GLY A 139 -44.09 -7.56 15.51
N VAL A 140 -44.06 -7.73 16.84
CA VAL A 140 -45.08 -7.19 17.75
C VAL A 140 -44.49 -6.41 18.94
N GLU A 141 -43.23 -5.98 18.84
CA GLU A 141 -42.52 -5.33 19.96
C GLU A 141 -43.15 -3.98 20.36
N GLU A 142 -43.75 -3.24 19.41
CA GLU A 142 -44.44 -1.97 19.68
C GLU A 142 -45.65 -2.16 20.61
N TYR A 143 -46.32 -3.31 20.57
CA TYR A 143 -47.47 -3.59 21.45
C TYR A 143 -47.10 -3.65 22.93
N ARG A 144 -45.88 -4.07 23.26
CA ARG A 144 -45.39 -4.04 24.64
C ARG A 144 -45.27 -2.60 25.17
N VAL A 145 -44.99 -1.65 24.28
CA VAL A 145 -44.97 -0.22 24.60
C VAL A 145 -46.39 0.32 24.77
N ILE A 146 -47.31 -0.06 23.88
CA ILE A 146 -48.74 0.27 23.98
C ILE A 146 -49.31 -0.18 25.33
N GLU A 147 -49.06 -1.43 25.74
CA GLU A 147 -49.49 -1.97 27.02
C GLU A 147 -48.89 -1.19 28.21
N ALA A 148 -47.59 -0.86 28.12
CA ALA A 148 -46.90 -0.08 29.15
C ALA A 148 -47.43 1.35 29.29
N VAL A 149 -47.95 1.96 28.21
CA VAL A 149 -48.63 3.26 28.29
C VAL A 149 -50.02 3.09 28.88
N LYS A 150 -50.81 2.11 28.42
CA LYS A 150 -52.18 1.85 28.90
C LYS A 150 -52.24 1.53 30.39
N ASN A 151 -51.27 0.78 30.91
CA ASN A 151 -51.22 0.40 32.32
C ASN A 151 -50.54 1.45 33.21
N GLY A 152 -50.12 2.59 32.66
CA GLY A 152 -49.49 3.68 33.41
C GLY A 152 -48.02 3.45 33.80
N THR A 153 -47.36 2.42 33.27
CA THR A 153 -45.91 2.20 33.49
C THR A 153 -45.08 3.28 32.81
N ILE A 154 -45.44 3.65 31.58
CA ILE A 154 -44.87 4.79 30.85
C ILE A 154 -45.84 5.96 30.99
N THR A 155 -45.39 7.01 31.66
CA THR A 155 -46.20 8.23 31.92
C THR A 155 -45.67 9.45 31.20
N LYS A 156 -44.44 9.41 30.68
CA LYS A 156 -43.88 10.48 29.86
C LYS A 156 -44.54 10.52 28.48
N PRO A 157 -44.64 11.70 27.84
CA PRO A 157 -45.18 11.81 26.49
C PRO A 157 -44.34 10.97 25.52
N VAL A 158 -45.04 10.11 24.76
CA VAL A 158 -44.44 9.26 23.73
C VAL A 158 -44.88 9.78 22.36
N VAL A 159 -43.92 10.02 21.47
CA VAL A 159 -44.15 10.24 20.03
C VAL A 159 -43.70 8.98 19.30
N ALA A 160 -44.57 8.38 18.49
CA ALA A 160 -44.20 7.14 17.81
C ALA A 160 -44.69 7.07 16.37
N TRP A 161 -43.92 6.39 15.53
CA TRP A 161 -44.30 6.08 14.16
C TRP A 161 -43.72 4.73 13.75
N ALA A 162 -44.55 3.84 13.21
CA ALA A 162 -44.10 2.62 12.55
C ALA A 162 -44.03 2.85 11.03
N ILE A 163 -42.83 2.69 10.47
CA ILE A 163 -42.61 2.79 9.02
C ILE A 163 -43.04 1.50 8.30
N GLY A 164 -43.20 1.56 6.97
CA GLY A 164 -43.63 0.41 6.16
C GLY A 164 -45.14 0.35 5.90
N THR A 165 -45.84 1.49 5.97
CA THR A 165 -47.28 1.62 5.68
C THR A 165 -47.63 1.19 4.24
N VAL A 166 -46.68 1.34 3.31
CA VAL A 166 -46.80 0.90 1.91
C VAL A 166 -47.00 -0.61 1.77
N ALA A 167 -46.58 -1.43 2.75
CA ALA A 167 -46.72 -2.89 2.68
C ALA A 167 -48.18 -3.33 2.44
N GLY A 168 -49.16 -2.59 2.99
CA GLY A 168 -50.58 -2.87 2.77
C GLY A 168 -51.12 -2.42 1.40
N MET A 169 -50.36 -1.65 0.64
CA MET A 169 -50.72 -1.21 -0.73
C MET A 169 -50.15 -2.15 -1.81
N LEU A 170 -49.19 -3.02 -1.45
CA LEU A 170 -48.58 -3.97 -2.35
C LEU A 170 -49.47 -5.22 -2.50
N LYS A 171 -49.50 -5.80 -3.69
CA LYS A 171 -50.31 -6.99 -3.99
C LYS A 171 -49.70 -8.29 -3.47
N THR A 172 -48.39 -8.30 -3.24
CA THR A 172 -47.61 -9.46 -2.80
C THR A 172 -46.94 -9.16 -1.47
N GLU A 173 -46.73 -10.19 -0.68
CA GLU A 173 -45.91 -10.08 0.53
C GLU A 173 -44.47 -9.75 0.13
N VAL A 174 -43.90 -8.71 0.74
CA VAL A 174 -42.54 -8.24 0.45
C VAL A 174 -41.72 -8.27 1.73
N GLN A 175 -40.59 -8.96 1.67
CA GLN A 175 -39.53 -8.82 2.67
C GLN A 175 -38.78 -7.50 2.38
N PHE A 176 -38.80 -6.57 3.32
CA PHE A 176 -37.99 -5.35 3.23
C PHE A 176 -36.54 -5.62 3.68
N GLY A 177 -35.66 -4.63 3.50
CA GLY A 177 -34.21 -4.79 3.64
C GLY A 177 -33.75 -5.37 4.98
N HIS A 178 -34.33 -4.95 6.11
CA HIS A 178 -34.02 -5.56 7.40
C HIS A 178 -34.63 -6.95 7.53
N ALA A 179 -33.91 -7.89 8.15
CA ALA A 179 -34.35 -9.27 8.32
C ALA A 179 -35.70 -9.40 9.06
N GLY A 180 -35.98 -8.52 10.02
CA GLY A 180 -37.24 -8.51 10.78
C GLY A 180 -38.43 -7.83 10.09
N SER A 181 -38.24 -7.26 8.89
CA SER A 181 -39.24 -6.37 8.25
C SER A 181 -40.13 -7.10 7.27
N PHE A 182 -40.94 -7.99 7.83
CA PHE A 182 -41.95 -8.77 7.13
C PHE A 182 -43.14 -9.02 8.06
N ALA A 183 -44.36 -8.81 7.57
CA ALA A 183 -45.58 -9.00 8.36
C ALA A 183 -46.23 -10.34 8.03
N ASN A 184 -46.29 -11.25 9.01
CA ASN A 184 -46.98 -12.54 8.89
C ASN A 184 -48.48 -12.45 9.24
N SER A 185 -48.92 -11.32 9.79
CA SER A 185 -50.27 -11.11 10.28
C SER A 185 -50.65 -9.64 10.22
N GLN A 186 -51.95 -9.34 10.31
CA GLN A 186 -52.46 -7.97 10.30
C GLN A 186 -51.91 -7.13 11.48
N LEU A 187 -51.68 -7.77 12.63
CA LEU A 187 -51.06 -7.14 13.80
C LEU A 187 -49.62 -6.69 13.53
N GLU A 188 -48.91 -7.36 12.62
CA GLU A 188 -47.53 -6.99 12.28
C GLU A 188 -47.45 -5.85 11.25
N THR A 189 -48.59 -5.39 10.71
CA THR A 189 -48.61 -4.29 9.74
C THR A 189 -48.40 -2.93 10.41
N ALA A 190 -47.64 -2.06 9.75
CA ALA A 190 -47.36 -0.71 10.26
C ALA A 190 -48.63 0.12 10.50
N ASN A 191 -49.63 0.00 9.61
CA ASN A 191 -50.91 0.71 9.75
C ASN A 191 -51.66 0.31 11.03
N THR A 192 -51.77 -0.99 11.31
CA THR A 192 -52.43 -1.47 12.54
C THR A 192 -51.66 -1.08 13.78
N LYS A 193 -50.31 -1.13 13.76
CA LYS A 193 -49.48 -0.63 14.86
C LYS A 193 -49.70 0.87 15.11
N ASN A 194 -49.70 1.69 14.07
CA ASN A 194 -49.92 3.14 14.18
C ASN A 194 -51.30 3.48 14.77
N SER A 195 -52.37 2.83 14.29
CA SER A 195 -53.71 3.00 14.88
C SER A 195 -53.76 2.56 16.34
N SER A 196 -53.17 1.41 16.67
CA SER A 196 -53.15 0.89 18.04
C SER A 196 -52.35 1.78 19.00
N MET A 197 -51.25 2.37 18.53
CA MET A 197 -50.47 3.34 19.30
C MET A 197 -51.28 4.61 19.55
N ARG A 198 -51.98 5.13 18.53
CA ARG A 198 -52.84 6.32 18.66
C ARG A 198 -53.96 6.11 19.66
N GLU A 199 -54.64 4.96 19.62
CA GLU A 199 -55.70 4.59 20.59
C GLU A 199 -55.18 4.45 22.03
N ALA A 200 -53.90 4.14 22.21
CA ALA A 200 -53.26 4.05 23.53
C ALA A 200 -52.88 5.43 24.12
N GLY A 201 -53.09 6.52 23.39
CA GLY A 201 -52.71 7.87 23.82
C GLY A 201 -51.27 8.26 23.44
N ILE A 202 -50.61 7.51 22.56
CA ILE A 202 -49.30 7.87 22.00
C ILE A 202 -49.51 8.91 20.88
N HIS A 203 -48.64 9.91 20.81
CA HIS A 203 -48.67 10.90 19.73
C HIS A 203 -48.15 10.28 18.43
N VAL A 204 -49.06 9.93 17.52
CA VAL A 204 -48.74 9.30 16.24
C VAL A 204 -49.07 10.27 15.09
N PRO A 205 -48.09 10.68 14.27
CA PRO A 205 -48.35 11.53 13.10
C PRO A 205 -49.13 10.77 12.01
N GLU A 206 -49.64 11.48 11.01
CA GLU A 206 -50.32 10.85 9.86
C GLU A 206 -49.31 10.23 8.88
N THR A 207 -48.18 10.90 8.68
CA THR A 207 -47.06 10.40 7.88
C THR A 207 -45.73 10.59 8.60
N PHE A 208 -44.66 10.00 8.09
CA PHE A 208 -43.32 10.25 8.63
C PHE A 208 -42.90 11.72 8.49
N GLU A 209 -43.35 12.41 7.44
CA GLU A 209 -43.04 13.83 7.19
C GLU A 209 -43.63 14.76 8.26
N ASP A 210 -44.73 14.35 8.91
CA ASP A 210 -45.38 15.12 9.97
C ASP A 210 -44.74 14.88 11.35
N LEU A 211 -43.83 13.91 11.49
CA LEU A 211 -43.14 13.59 12.74
C LEU A 211 -42.45 14.81 13.38
N PRO A 212 -41.70 15.66 12.64
CA PRO A 212 -41.08 16.86 13.19
C PRO A 212 -42.10 17.83 13.80
N ALA A 213 -43.24 18.03 13.15
CA ALA A 213 -44.28 18.95 13.59
C ALA A 213 -44.95 18.47 14.89
N VAL A 214 -45.31 17.19 14.96
CA VAL A 214 -45.88 16.57 16.17
C VAL A 214 -44.88 16.62 17.32
N LEU A 215 -43.60 16.30 17.06
CA LEU A 215 -42.55 16.34 18.08
C LEU A 215 -42.33 17.77 18.62
N ALA A 216 -42.29 18.77 17.74
CA ALA A 216 -42.16 20.17 18.13
C ALA A 216 -43.33 20.62 19.01
N GLN A 217 -44.56 20.21 18.69
CA GLN A 217 -45.75 20.52 19.49
C GLN A 217 -45.66 19.91 20.89
N VAL A 218 -45.34 18.61 20.99
CA VAL A 218 -45.16 17.91 22.28
C VAL A 218 -44.05 18.56 23.11
N TYR A 219 -42.95 18.94 22.48
CA TYR A 219 -41.86 19.65 23.14
C TYR A 219 -42.29 21.00 23.70
N GLN A 220 -42.96 21.83 22.90
CA GLN A 220 -43.47 23.14 23.34
C GLN A 220 -44.47 23.00 24.51
N ASP A 221 -45.36 22.02 24.48
CA ASP A 221 -46.32 21.79 25.56
C ASP A 221 -45.63 21.34 26.85
N THR A 222 -44.56 20.55 26.72
CA THR A 222 -43.74 20.11 27.86
C THR A 222 -42.93 21.27 28.46
N VAL A 223 -42.47 22.21 27.63
CA VAL A 223 -41.85 23.48 28.06
C VAL A 223 -42.87 24.39 28.77
N LYS A 224 -44.07 24.58 28.20
CA LYS A 224 -45.15 25.37 28.82
C LYS A 224 -45.57 24.83 30.19
N LYS A 225 -45.59 23.50 30.35
CA LYS A 225 -45.84 22.82 31.63
C LYS A 225 -44.66 22.94 32.63
N GLY A 226 -43.55 23.55 32.24
CA GLY A 226 -42.35 23.72 33.07
C GLY A 226 -41.53 22.45 33.30
N MET A 227 -41.83 21.37 32.58
CA MET A 227 -41.14 20.08 32.71
C MET A 227 -39.76 20.10 32.04
N ILE A 228 -39.61 20.87 30.95
CA ILE A 228 -38.34 21.15 30.28
C ILE A 228 -38.01 22.62 30.47
N LYS A 229 -36.76 22.91 30.86
CA LYS A 229 -36.21 24.27 30.93
C LYS A 229 -35.05 24.37 29.95
N PRO A 230 -35.26 24.96 28.76
CA PRO A 230 -34.22 25.08 27.74
C PRO A 230 -32.97 25.75 28.30
N GLN A 231 -31.81 25.16 28.03
CA GLN A 231 -30.51 25.67 28.44
C GLN A 231 -29.87 26.49 27.31
N PRO A 232 -29.02 27.48 27.62
CA PRO A 232 -28.26 28.18 26.60
C PRO A 232 -27.33 27.21 25.83
N GLU A 233 -27.18 27.44 24.53
CA GLU A 233 -26.32 26.62 23.68
C GLU A 233 -24.84 26.77 24.10
N PRO A 234 -24.14 25.69 24.47
CA PRO A 234 -22.72 25.76 24.78
C PRO A 234 -21.89 25.96 23.52
N ALA A 235 -20.66 26.46 23.66
CA ALA A 235 -19.76 26.62 22.53
C ALA A 235 -19.40 25.25 21.91
N VAL A 236 -19.43 25.20 20.58
CA VAL A 236 -19.05 24.00 19.82
C VAL A 236 -17.54 23.73 20.04
N PRO A 237 -17.15 22.50 20.44
CA PRO A 237 -15.74 22.11 20.50
C PRO A 237 -15.08 22.22 19.13
N LYS A 238 -13.93 22.89 19.05
CA LYS A 238 -13.18 23.03 17.81
C LYS A 238 -12.23 21.85 17.62
N ILE A 239 -12.40 21.10 16.54
CA ILE A 239 -11.52 20.00 16.15
C ILE A 239 -10.91 20.38 14.79
N PRO A 240 -9.58 20.26 14.62
CA PRO A 240 -8.95 20.47 13.33
C PRO A 240 -9.51 19.54 12.26
N ILE A 241 -9.62 20.02 11.03
CA ILE A 241 -9.95 19.18 9.88
C ILE A 241 -8.84 18.16 9.63
N ASP A 242 -9.23 16.93 9.27
CA ASP A 242 -8.26 15.92 8.87
C ASP A 242 -7.49 16.33 7.61
N TYR A 243 -6.20 16.04 7.57
CA TYR A 243 -5.32 16.38 6.44
C TYR A 243 -5.85 15.81 5.12
N SER A 244 -6.31 14.55 5.11
CA SER A 244 -6.86 13.89 3.93
C SER A 244 -8.08 14.63 3.39
N TRP A 245 -9.00 15.02 4.28
CA TRP A 245 -10.21 15.75 3.92
C TRP A 245 -9.90 17.16 3.43
N ALA A 246 -8.99 17.87 4.09
CA ALA A 246 -8.53 19.18 3.64
C ALA A 246 -7.83 19.12 2.27
N GLN A 247 -7.08 18.06 2.00
CA GLN A 247 -6.44 17.83 0.71
C GLN A 247 -7.46 17.50 -0.39
N GLU A 248 -8.44 16.64 -0.08
CA GLU A 248 -9.51 16.25 -1.02
C GLU A 248 -10.40 17.44 -1.40
N LEU A 249 -10.72 18.29 -0.43
CA LEU A 249 -11.45 19.55 -0.66
C LEU A 249 -10.58 20.65 -1.31
N GLY A 250 -9.28 20.41 -1.51
CA GLY A 250 -8.37 21.39 -2.10
C GLY A 250 -8.09 22.62 -1.22
N LEU A 251 -8.36 22.54 0.09
CA LEU A 251 -8.11 23.63 1.05
C LEU A 251 -6.63 23.82 1.34
N ILE A 252 -5.83 22.76 1.18
CA ILE A 252 -4.39 22.77 1.39
C ILE A 252 -3.66 22.17 0.20
N ARG A 253 -2.40 22.56 0.00
CA ARG A 253 -1.49 21.95 -0.95
C ARG A 253 -0.22 21.55 -0.22
N LYS A 254 0.18 20.29 -0.38
CA LYS A 254 1.47 19.78 0.11
C LYS A 254 2.37 19.48 -1.08
N PRO A 255 3.55 20.12 -1.20
CA PRO A 255 4.48 19.80 -2.27
C PRO A 255 4.96 18.34 -2.14
N ALA A 256 5.11 17.67 -3.28
CA ALA A 256 5.66 16.32 -3.31
C ALA A 256 7.15 16.34 -2.92
N ALA A 257 7.56 15.41 -2.07
CA ALA A 257 8.94 15.29 -1.63
C ALA A 257 9.84 14.57 -2.65
N PHE A 258 9.24 13.76 -3.53
CA PHE A 258 9.93 12.93 -4.50
C PHE A 258 9.25 12.98 -5.86
N ILE A 259 10.04 12.79 -6.91
CA ILE A 259 9.58 12.67 -8.29
C ILE A 259 10.03 11.29 -8.79
N SER A 260 9.09 10.48 -9.28
CA SER A 260 9.36 9.23 -10.00
C SER A 260 8.85 9.37 -11.42
N THR A 261 9.64 8.91 -12.40
CA THR A 261 9.28 8.99 -13.83
C THR A 261 9.39 7.65 -14.56
N ILE A 262 9.63 6.55 -13.82
CA ILE A 262 9.89 5.22 -14.41
C ILE A 262 8.73 4.24 -14.21
N SER A 263 7.92 4.40 -13.16
CA SER A 263 6.78 3.52 -12.89
C SER A 263 5.70 4.21 -12.07
N ASP A 264 4.44 3.78 -12.25
CA ASP A 264 3.27 4.20 -11.45
C ASP A 264 2.40 2.98 -11.15
N ASP A 265 2.11 2.74 -9.88
CA ASP A 265 1.35 1.59 -9.35
C ASP A 265 0.03 2.00 -8.68
N ARG A 266 -0.32 3.29 -8.70
CA ARG A 266 -1.53 3.82 -8.05
C ARG A 266 -2.80 3.62 -8.88
N GLY A 267 -2.63 3.35 -10.17
CA GLY A 267 -3.72 3.12 -11.11
C GLY A 267 -4.34 1.73 -11.00
N GLN A 268 -5.23 1.40 -11.94
CA GLN A 268 -5.79 0.04 -12.06
C GLN A 268 -4.73 -0.99 -12.50
N GLU A 269 -3.74 -0.54 -13.26
CA GLU A 269 -2.62 -1.35 -13.73
C GLU A 269 -1.28 -0.68 -13.42
N LEU A 270 -0.25 -1.51 -13.23
CA LEU A 270 1.13 -1.07 -13.14
C LEU A 270 1.60 -0.50 -14.49
N LEU A 271 2.22 0.67 -14.46
CA LEU A 271 2.81 1.30 -15.64
C LEU A 271 4.34 1.27 -15.58
N TYR A 272 5.00 0.94 -16.69
CA TYR A 272 6.43 1.13 -16.92
C TYR A 272 6.64 2.25 -17.95
N ALA A 273 7.15 3.39 -17.50
CA ALA A 273 7.30 4.60 -18.30
C ALA A 273 6.04 4.95 -19.13
N GLY A 274 4.87 4.77 -18.51
CA GLY A 274 3.57 5.03 -19.14
C GLY A 274 2.95 3.86 -19.93
N MET A 275 3.70 2.78 -20.20
CA MET A 275 3.16 1.58 -20.82
C MET A 275 2.53 0.66 -19.76
N PRO A 276 1.25 0.26 -19.90
CA PRO A 276 0.62 -0.72 -19.02
C PRO A 276 1.34 -2.06 -19.05
N ILE A 277 1.41 -2.72 -17.89
CA ILE A 277 2.04 -4.05 -17.78
C ILE A 277 1.37 -5.09 -18.69
N SER A 278 0.07 -4.96 -18.95
CA SER A 278 -0.65 -5.80 -19.90
C SER A 278 -0.10 -5.68 -21.32
N ASP A 279 0.17 -4.45 -21.78
CA ASP A 279 0.74 -4.18 -23.11
C ASP A 279 2.19 -4.66 -23.22
N VAL A 280 2.99 -4.57 -22.14
CA VAL A 280 4.36 -5.12 -22.10
C VAL A 280 4.38 -6.60 -22.48
N PHE A 281 3.45 -7.40 -21.95
CA PHE A 281 3.35 -8.82 -22.27
C PHE A 281 2.67 -9.07 -23.62
N LYS A 282 1.63 -8.30 -23.96
CA LYS A 282 0.90 -8.42 -25.23
C LYS A 282 1.80 -8.15 -26.44
N GLU A 283 2.70 -7.18 -26.33
CA GLU A 283 3.64 -6.80 -27.37
C GLU A 283 4.95 -7.60 -27.35
N ASN A 284 5.12 -8.50 -26.36
CA ASN A 284 6.27 -9.39 -26.21
C ASN A 284 7.65 -8.68 -26.31
N ILE A 285 7.77 -7.52 -25.64
CA ILE A 285 8.98 -6.69 -25.73
C ILE A 285 10.19 -7.26 -24.97
N GLY A 286 10.00 -8.35 -24.22
CA GLY A 286 11.06 -9.04 -23.49
C GLY A 286 11.64 -8.25 -22.31
N ILE A 287 12.66 -8.80 -21.67
CA ILE A 287 13.34 -8.12 -20.54
C ILE A 287 14.16 -6.93 -21.05
N GLY A 288 14.72 -7.01 -22.26
CA GLY A 288 15.40 -5.90 -22.90
C GLY A 288 14.47 -4.72 -23.18
N GLY A 289 13.22 -4.97 -23.59
CA GLY A 289 12.20 -3.94 -23.74
C GLY A 289 11.77 -3.33 -22.41
N VAL A 290 11.59 -4.14 -21.36
CA VAL A 290 11.30 -3.63 -20.00
C VAL A 290 12.43 -2.75 -19.48
N MET A 291 13.68 -3.18 -19.66
CA MET A 291 14.86 -2.35 -19.34
C MET A 291 14.84 -1.04 -20.13
N SER A 292 14.41 -1.08 -21.39
CA SER A 292 14.33 0.14 -22.20
C SER A 292 13.37 1.18 -21.61
N LEU A 293 12.20 0.71 -21.15
CA LEU A 293 11.21 1.55 -20.49
C LEU A 293 11.73 2.07 -19.15
N LEU A 294 12.26 1.20 -18.29
CA LEU A 294 12.65 1.59 -16.94
C LEU A 294 13.92 2.43 -16.88
N TRP A 295 14.91 2.16 -17.72
CA TRP A 295 16.22 2.84 -17.67
C TRP A 295 16.26 4.07 -18.57
N PHE A 296 15.62 4.01 -19.74
CA PHE A 296 15.68 5.08 -20.74
C PHE A 296 14.36 5.84 -20.91
N ARG A 297 13.30 5.41 -20.20
CA ARG A 297 11.95 6.02 -20.26
C ARG A 297 11.36 6.06 -21.67
N ARG A 298 11.75 5.11 -22.52
CA ARG A 298 11.31 5.01 -23.92
C ARG A 298 11.42 3.60 -24.44
N ARG A 299 10.51 3.21 -25.34
CA ARG A 299 10.57 1.93 -26.03
C ARG A 299 11.64 2.00 -27.11
N LEU A 300 12.74 1.26 -26.91
CA LEU A 300 13.79 1.17 -27.92
C LEU A 300 13.39 0.19 -29.04
N PRO A 301 14.02 0.28 -30.23
CA PRO A 301 13.81 -0.69 -31.30
C PRO A 301 14.09 -2.13 -30.84
N ASP A 302 13.41 -3.12 -31.43
CA ASP A 302 13.52 -4.52 -31.00
C ASP A 302 14.95 -5.07 -31.00
N TYR A 303 15.78 -4.68 -31.98
CA TYR A 303 17.19 -5.08 -32.03
C TYR A 303 17.99 -4.55 -30.83
N ALA A 304 17.61 -3.39 -30.28
CA ALA A 304 18.21 -2.81 -29.10
C ALA A 304 17.86 -3.65 -27.87
N GLY A 305 16.58 -4.01 -27.71
CA GLY A 305 16.14 -4.91 -26.63
C GLY A 305 16.88 -6.24 -26.66
N ARG A 306 16.97 -6.87 -27.84
CA ARG A 306 17.74 -8.11 -28.05
C ARG A 306 19.23 -7.95 -27.76
N PHE A 307 19.82 -6.81 -28.11
CA PHE A 307 21.22 -6.51 -27.77
C PHE A 307 21.42 -6.46 -26.25
N LEU A 308 20.53 -5.77 -25.51
CA LEU A 308 20.60 -5.71 -24.05
C LEU A 308 20.50 -7.11 -23.43
N GLU A 309 19.58 -7.94 -23.91
CA GLU A 309 19.43 -9.34 -23.49
C GLU A 309 20.69 -10.16 -23.78
N MET A 310 21.28 -9.98 -24.96
CA MET A 310 22.53 -10.63 -25.34
C MET A 310 23.66 -10.24 -24.39
N VAL A 311 23.77 -8.97 -24.01
CA VAL A 311 24.77 -8.50 -23.04
C VAL A 311 24.56 -9.15 -21.66
N LEU A 312 23.31 -9.26 -21.18
CA LEU A 312 23.02 -9.96 -19.92
C LEU A 312 23.45 -11.44 -19.97
N MET A 313 23.20 -12.13 -21.09
CA MET A 313 23.60 -13.53 -21.26
C MET A 313 25.13 -13.69 -21.27
N LEU A 314 25.85 -12.80 -21.94
CA LEU A 314 27.32 -12.86 -22.05
C LEU A 314 28.03 -12.48 -20.75
N THR A 315 27.40 -11.65 -19.92
CA THR A 315 27.94 -11.17 -18.64
C THR A 315 27.41 -11.95 -17.44
N ALA A 316 26.53 -12.94 -17.65
CA ALA A 316 25.87 -13.70 -16.59
C ALA A 316 26.86 -14.31 -15.58
N ASP A 317 27.88 -15.02 -16.07
CA ASP A 317 28.92 -15.61 -15.22
C ASP A 317 30.29 -15.76 -15.93
N HIS A 318 31.37 -15.90 -15.15
CA HIS A 318 32.75 -16.13 -15.63
C HIS A 318 33.52 -17.04 -14.68
N GLY A 319 32.81 -17.87 -13.92
CA GLY A 319 33.37 -18.84 -13.00
C GLY A 319 33.71 -18.29 -11.61
N PRO A 320 34.04 -19.18 -10.66
CA PRO A 320 34.12 -18.88 -9.23
C PRO A 320 35.38 -18.12 -8.81
N ALA A 321 36.36 -17.95 -9.70
CA ALA A 321 37.68 -17.40 -9.38
C ALA A 321 37.74 -15.86 -9.49
N VAL A 322 36.68 -15.22 -10.01
CA VAL A 322 36.61 -13.77 -10.07
C VAL A 322 36.19 -13.19 -8.72
N SER A 323 36.64 -11.97 -8.42
CA SER A 323 36.47 -11.33 -7.10
C SER A 323 35.03 -11.40 -6.57
N GLY A 324 34.03 -11.08 -7.41
CA GLY A 324 32.62 -11.09 -7.00
C GLY A 324 32.10 -12.48 -6.67
N ALA A 325 32.37 -13.46 -7.53
CA ALA A 325 31.95 -14.84 -7.31
C ALA A 325 32.60 -15.44 -6.07
N MET A 326 33.91 -15.20 -5.88
CA MET A 326 34.65 -15.65 -4.71
C MET A 326 34.06 -15.08 -3.42
N ASN A 327 33.77 -13.77 -3.38
CA ASN A 327 33.13 -13.14 -2.23
C ASN A 327 31.72 -13.69 -1.96
N THR A 328 30.89 -13.87 -2.99
CA THR A 328 29.58 -14.50 -2.82
C THR A 328 29.69 -15.91 -2.25
N ILE A 329 30.63 -16.72 -2.75
CA ILE A 329 30.87 -18.08 -2.28
C ILE A 329 31.31 -18.08 -0.81
N ILE A 330 32.31 -17.28 -0.45
CA ILE A 330 32.82 -17.19 0.93
C ILE A 330 31.71 -16.77 1.89
N THR A 331 30.94 -15.74 1.53
CA THR A 331 29.83 -15.23 2.35
C THR A 331 28.70 -16.26 2.48
N THR A 332 28.42 -17.02 1.41
CA THR A 332 27.45 -18.13 1.45
C THR A 332 27.90 -19.24 2.40
N ARG A 333 29.18 -19.61 2.32
CA ARG A 333 29.83 -20.62 3.18
C ARG A 333 29.89 -20.19 4.65
N ALA A 334 29.86 -18.89 4.93
CA ALA A 334 29.69 -18.33 6.26
C ALA A 334 28.24 -18.41 6.80
N GLY A 335 27.32 -19.05 6.07
CA GLY A 335 25.95 -19.29 6.50
C GLY A 335 24.99 -18.13 6.24
N LYS A 336 25.38 -17.11 5.47
CA LYS A 336 24.52 -15.97 5.16
C LYS A 336 23.39 -16.33 4.17
N ASP A 337 22.40 -15.45 4.11
CA ASP A 337 21.27 -15.50 3.19
C ASP A 337 21.66 -15.03 1.77
N LEU A 338 20.74 -15.21 0.82
CA LEU A 338 20.96 -14.90 -0.60
C LEU A 338 21.33 -13.44 -0.83
N ILE A 339 20.63 -12.50 -0.18
CA ILE A 339 20.81 -11.07 -0.42
C ILE A 339 22.16 -10.64 0.13
N SER A 340 22.50 -11.05 1.35
CA SER A 340 23.81 -10.76 1.95
C SER A 340 24.97 -11.29 1.10
N ALA A 341 24.86 -12.52 0.59
CA ALA A 341 25.91 -13.13 -0.24
C ALA A 341 26.01 -12.49 -1.64
N LEU A 342 24.88 -12.16 -2.26
CA LEU A 342 24.83 -11.45 -3.52
C LEU A 342 25.49 -10.07 -3.39
N VAL A 343 25.05 -9.26 -2.41
CA VAL A 343 25.59 -7.91 -2.17
C VAL A 343 27.08 -7.97 -1.86
N SER A 344 27.55 -8.95 -1.08
CA SER A 344 28.97 -9.13 -0.80
C SER A 344 29.81 -9.35 -2.08
N GLY A 345 29.27 -10.05 -3.07
CA GLY A 345 29.92 -10.18 -4.38
C GLY A 345 29.80 -8.92 -5.23
N LEU A 346 28.62 -8.29 -5.27
CA LEU A 346 28.38 -7.07 -6.03
C LEU A 346 29.23 -5.89 -5.57
N LEU A 347 29.53 -5.79 -4.27
CA LEU A 347 30.42 -4.75 -3.71
C LEU A 347 31.87 -4.83 -4.23
N THR A 348 32.25 -5.91 -4.91
CA THR A 348 33.55 -6.00 -5.59
C THR A 348 33.55 -5.39 -6.98
N ILE A 349 32.37 -5.11 -7.55
CA ILE A 349 32.23 -4.52 -8.88
C ILE A 349 32.61 -3.03 -8.79
N GLY A 350 33.54 -2.62 -9.63
CA GLY A 350 34.10 -1.27 -9.66
C GLY A 350 35.26 -1.17 -10.65
N SER A 351 36.19 -0.23 -10.46
CA SER A 351 37.23 0.12 -11.44
C SER A 351 38.12 -1.04 -11.90
N ARG A 352 38.35 -2.06 -11.06
CA ARG A 352 39.21 -3.21 -11.38
C ARG A 352 38.47 -4.49 -11.77
N PHE A 353 37.19 -4.61 -11.40
CA PHE A 353 36.36 -5.77 -11.70
C PHE A 353 35.01 -5.28 -12.22
N GLY A 354 34.74 -5.46 -13.51
CA GLY A 354 33.54 -4.95 -14.19
C GLY A 354 33.68 -3.54 -14.78
N GLY A 355 34.59 -2.69 -14.28
CA GLY A 355 34.79 -1.31 -14.77
C GLY A 355 35.52 -1.18 -16.12
N ALA A 356 35.86 -2.29 -16.79
CA ALA A 356 36.49 -2.26 -18.11
C ALA A 356 35.54 -1.78 -19.21
N LEU A 357 34.22 -1.93 -19.01
CA LEU A 357 33.17 -1.49 -19.94
C LEU A 357 33.15 0.03 -20.07
N ASP A 358 32.95 0.74 -18.96
CA ASP A 358 32.94 2.21 -18.94
C ASP A 358 34.26 2.80 -19.44
N GLY A 359 35.40 2.27 -18.94
CA GLY A 359 36.71 2.74 -19.35
C GLY A 359 36.99 2.53 -20.85
N ALA A 360 36.47 1.46 -21.45
CA ALA A 360 36.57 1.25 -22.89
C ALA A 360 35.64 2.20 -23.65
N ALA A 361 34.38 2.33 -23.23
CA ALA A 361 33.43 3.26 -23.84
C ALA A 361 34.00 4.68 -23.87
N ASP A 362 34.53 5.17 -22.75
CA ASP A 362 35.09 6.51 -22.63
C ASP A 362 36.32 6.71 -23.53
N GLU A 363 37.30 5.81 -23.47
CA GLU A 363 38.56 5.99 -24.19
C GLU A 363 38.41 5.83 -25.70
N PHE A 364 37.63 4.85 -26.18
CA PHE A 364 37.36 4.70 -27.60
C PHE A 364 36.54 5.87 -28.14
N THR A 365 35.50 6.30 -27.41
CA THR A 365 34.67 7.45 -27.81
C THR A 365 35.49 8.72 -27.86
N ARG A 366 36.31 9.00 -26.84
CA ARG A 366 37.19 10.16 -26.78
C ARG A 366 38.19 10.20 -27.94
N ALA A 367 38.76 9.05 -28.31
CA ALA A 367 39.71 8.96 -29.41
C ALA A 367 39.04 9.17 -30.77
N TYR A 368 37.88 8.55 -30.96
CA TYR A 368 37.08 8.66 -32.18
C TYR A 368 36.56 10.07 -32.39
N ASP A 369 35.98 10.70 -31.37
CA ASP A 369 35.41 12.05 -31.46
C ASP A 369 36.48 13.13 -31.67
N LYS A 370 37.72 12.89 -31.20
CA LYS A 370 38.88 13.74 -31.50
C LYS A 370 39.44 13.55 -32.91
N GLY A 371 38.94 12.60 -33.68
CA GLY A 371 39.43 12.27 -35.02
C GLY A 371 40.83 11.64 -35.03
N LEU A 372 41.27 11.02 -33.92
CA LEU A 372 42.56 10.33 -33.89
C LEU A 372 42.52 9.08 -34.77
N SER A 373 43.55 8.85 -35.59
CA SER A 373 43.65 7.57 -36.29
C SER A 373 43.84 6.42 -35.28
N PRO A 374 43.45 5.17 -35.62
CA PRO A 374 43.67 4.02 -34.74
C PRO A 374 45.14 3.87 -34.29
N ARG A 375 46.09 4.25 -35.14
CA ARG A 375 47.52 4.21 -34.83
C ARG A 375 47.93 5.31 -33.86
N ASP A 376 47.44 6.53 -34.08
CA ASP A 376 47.71 7.67 -33.19
C ASP A 376 47.13 7.45 -31.80
N PHE A 377 45.94 6.85 -31.70
CA PHE A 377 45.34 6.48 -30.42
C PHE A 377 46.21 5.48 -29.65
N VAL A 378 46.64 4.40 -30.30
CA VAL A 378 47.52 3.39 -29.69
C VAL A 378 48.85 3.99 -29.23
N ASP A 379 49.44 4.87 -30.04
CA ASP A 379 50.71 5.51 -29.71
C ASP A 379 50.57 6.56 -28.60
N THR A 380 49.43 7.25 -28.53
CA THR A 380 49.11 8.19 -27.43
C THR A 380 49.01 7.43 -26.10
N MET A 381 48.24 6.33 -26.06
CA MET A 381 48.09 5.52 -24.86
C MET A 381 49.42 4.93 -24.39
N ARG A 382 50.27 4.51 -25.34
CA ARG A 382 51.64 4.06 -25.04
C ARG A 382 52.50 5.17 -24.44
N LYS A 383 52.46 6.39 -24.99
CA LYS A 383 53.22 7.54 -24.47
C LYS A 383 52.78 7.91 -23.05
N GLU A 384 51.49 7.78 -22.75
CA GLU A 384 50.93 8.00 -21.41
C GLU A 384 51.19 6.82 -20.44
N ASN A 385 51.84 5.75 -20.90
CA ASN A 385 52.05 4.51 -20.15
C ASN A 385 50.74 3.88 -19.63
N LYS A 386 49.66 3.99 -20.42
CA LYS A 386 48.34 3.42 -20.14
C LYS A 386 48.04 2.25 -21.07
N LEU A 387 47.47 1.20 -20.51
CA LEU A 387 46.87 0.12 -21.31
C LEU A 387 45.51 0.60 -21.86
N ILE A 388 45.15 0.14 -23.06
CA ILE A 388 43.85 0.44 -23.67
C ILE A 388 42.80 -0.45 -23.00
N PRO A 389 41.80 0.11 -22.28
CA PRO A 389 40.72 -0.69 -21.71
C PRO A 389 39.97 -1.44 -22.82
N GLY A 390 39.58 -2.68 -22.56
CA GLY A 390 38.90 -3.50 -23.56
C GLY A 390 39.82 -4.19 -24.59
N ILE A 391 41.14 -3.96 -24.55
CA ILE A 391 42.11 -4.65 -25.40
C ILE A 391 42.96 -5.62 -24.56
N GLY A 392 43.05 -6.85 -25.03
CA GLY A 392 43.89 -7.90 -24.46
C GLY A 392 43.11 -9.06 -23.85
N HIS A 393 43.67 -10.26 -24.01
CA HIS A 393 43.14 -11.48 -23.43
C HIS A 393 44.27 -12.38 -22.92
N ARG A 394 44.03 -13.12 -21.82
CA ARG A 394 45.01 -14.06 -21.23
C ARG A 394 45.33 -15.27 -22.12
N VAL A 395 44.30 -15.92 -22.68
CA VAL A 395 44.41 -17.16 -23.48
C VAL A 395 44.08 -16.96 -24.97
N LYS A 396 43.00 -16.24 -25.30
CA LYS A 396 42.52 -15.99 -26.66
C LYS A 396 43.46 -15.07 -27.44
N SER A 397 43.48 -15.25 -28.75
CA SER A 397 44.37 -14.56 -29.68
C SER A 397 43.72 -14.46 -31.06
N ARG A 398 44.38 -13.80 -32.02
CA ARG A 398 43.91 -13.69 -33.40
C ARG A 398 43.58 -15.06 -34.05
N ASN A 399 44.36 -16.10 -33.72
CA ASN A 399 44.17 -17.45 -34.26
C ASN A 399 43.22 -18.32 -33.43
N ASN A 400 42.83 -17.87 -32.23
CA ASN A 400 41.88 -18.51 -31.33
C ASN A 400 40.95 -17.43 -30.75
N PRO A 401 39.98 -16.94 -31.55
CA PRO A 401 39.15 -15.79 -31.17
C PRO A 401 38.24 -16.11 -29.97
N ASP A 402 37.86 -15.07 -29.24
CA ASP A 402 36.80 -15.17 -28.23
C ASP A 402 35.43 -15.18 -28.95
N LEU A 403 34.77 -16.34 -28.94
CA LEU A 403 33.47 -16.53 -29.59
C LEU A 403 32.41 -15.53 -29.10
N ARG A 404 32.49 -15.08 -27.84
CA ARG A 404 31.57 -14.07 -27.30
C ARG A 404 31.69 -12.75 -28.05
N VAL A 405 32.92 -12.33 -28.35
CA VAL A 405 33.21 -11.12 -29.12
C VAL A 405 32.72 -11.28 -30.55
N THR A 406 32.96 -12.44 -31.17
CA THR A 406 32.48 -12.74 -32.52
C THR A 406 30.95 -12.62 -32.62
N LEU A 407 30.22 -13.23 -31.68
CA LEU A 407 28.75 -13.17 -31.65
C LEU A 407 28.22 -11.73 -31.53
N VAL A 408 28.85 -10.90 -30.68
CA VAL A 408 28.46 -9.49 -30.53
C VAL A 408 28.74 -8.70 -31.80
N LYS A 409 29.92 -8.87 -32.40
CA LYS A 409 30.31 -8.20 -33.64
C LYS A 409 29.32 -8.52 -34.76
N GLU A 410 29.07 -9.81 -35.00
CA GLU A 410 28.15 -10.27 -36.05
C GLU A 410 26.73 -9.73 -35.85
N PHE A 411 26.21 -9.81 -34.62
CA PHE A 411 24.89 -9.29 -34.30
C PHE A 411 24.79 -7.78 -34.57
N CYS A 412 25.74 -6.99 -34.08
CA CYS A 412 25.71 -5.54 -34.24
C CYS A 412 25.88 -5.12 -35.70
N GLN A 413 26.82 -5.73 -36.44
CA GLN A 413 27.04 -5.41 -37.85
C GLN A 413 25.84 -5.76 -38.74
N GLN A 414 25.06 -6.79 -38.39
CA GLN A 414 23.87 -7.19 -39.14
C GLN A 414 22.63 -6.36 -38.81
N ASN A 415 22.49 -5.90 -37.56
CA ASN A 415 21.21 -5.35 -37.07
C ASN A 415 21.27 -3.85 -36.76
N PHE A 416 22.43 -3.27 -36.49
CA PHE A 416 22.51 -1.85 -36.11
C PHE A 416 22.53 -0.96 -37.36
N PRO A 417 21.89 0.23 -37.32
CA PRO A 417 21.95 1.18 -38.41
C PRO A 417 23.36 1.69 -38.72
N SER A 418 24.22 1.76 -37.71
CA SER A 418 25.60 2.25 -37.80
C SER A 418 26.43 1.65 -36.67
N THR A 419 27.67 1.25 -36.99
CA THR A 419 28.64 0.61 -36.10
C THR A 419 30.01 1.29 -36.18
N LYS A 420 30.02 2.61 -36.40
CA LYS A 420 31.25 3.38 -36.65
C LYS A 420 32.29 3.26 -35.54
N LEU A 421 31.86 3.25 -34.28
CA LEU A 421 32.80 3.12 -33.16
C LEU A 421 33.32 1.68 -33.04
N LEU A 422 32.48 0.68 -33.31
CA LEU A 422 32.91 -0.72 -33.42
C LEU A 422 33.94 -0.90 -34.55
N ASP A 423 33.72 -0.32 -35.74
CA ASP A 423 34.66 -0.38 -36.86
C ASP A 423 36.00 0.27 -36.50
N TYR A 424 35.95 1.40 -35.80
CA TYR A 424 37.14 2.06 -35.25
C TYR A 424 37.88 1.14 -34.26
N ALA A 425 37.15 0.48 -33.35
CA ALA A 425 37.75 -0.45 -32.39
C ALA A 425 38.38 -1.69 -33.05
N ILE A 426 37.78 -2.21 -34.13
CA ILE A 426 38.35 -3.30 -34.94
C ILE A 426 39.64 -2.86 -35.65
N ALA A 427 39.69 -1.61 -36.12
CA ALA A 427 40.91 -1.05 -36.69
C ALA A 427 42.02 -0.89 -35.63
N VAL A 428 41.67 -0.47 -34.40
CA VAL A 428 42.60 -0.42 -33.26
C VAL A 428 43.10 -1.81 -32.86
N GLU A 429 42.23 -2.81 -32.86
CA GLU A 429 42.58 -4.22 -32.67
C GLU A 429 43.61 -4.69 -33.70
N SER A 430 43.45 -4.31 -34.98
CA SER A 430 44.42 -4.64 -36.04
C SER A 430 45.81 -4.05 -35.78
N VAL A 431 45.88 -2.82 -35.24
CA VAL A 431 47.15 -2.19 -34.85
C VAL A 431 47.77 -2.88 -33.63
N THR A 432 46.98 -3.23 -32.63
CA THR A 432 47.48 -3.81 -31.38
C THR A 432 47.90 -5.27 -31.53
N THR A 433 47.15 -6.07 -32.30
CA THR A 433 47.50 -7.47 -32.61
C THR A 433 48.79 -7.59 -33.44
N SER A 434 49.15 -6.56 -34.23
CA SER A 434 50.46 -6.52 -34.91
C SER A 434 51.65 -6.49 -33.95
N LYS A 435 51.45 -6.09 -32.69
CA LYS A 435 52.48 -6.09 -31.64
C LYS A 435 52.53 -7.41 -30.89
N LYS A 436 51.36 -7.97 -30.52
CA LYS A 436 51.22 -9.29 -29.88
C LYS A 436 49.86 -9.88 -30.23
N ASP A 437 49.83 -11.15 -30.61
CA ASP A 437 48.62 -11.84 -31.09
C ASP A 437 47.47 -11.92 -30.08
N ASN A 438 47.74 -11.77 -28.79
CA ASN A 438 46.74 -11.81 -27.71
C ASN A 438 46.16 -10.44 -27.34
N LEU A 439 46.61 -9.36 -27.99
CA LEU A 439 46.05 -8.00 -27.83
C LEU A 439 44.81 -7.81 -28.71
N ILE A 440 43.84 -8.71 -28.57
CA ILE A 440 42.56 -8.68 -29.28
C ILE A 440 41.52 -7.81 -28.55
N LEU A 441 40.46 -7.39 -29.24
CA LEU A 441 39.31 -6.76 -28.59
C LEU A 441 38.60 -7.81 -27.73
N ASN A 442 38.47 -7.53 -26.42
CA ASN A 442 37.80 -8.44 -25.50
C ASN A 442 36.28 -8.16 -25.45
N VAL A 443 35.54 -9.01 -24.73
CA VAL A 443 34.08 -8.89 -24.65
C VAL A 443 33.63 -7.57 -24.02
N ASP A 444 34.35 -7.08 -23.01
CA ASP A 444 34.03 -5.82 -22.33
C ASP A 444 34.20 -4.63 -23.29
N GLY A 445 35.33 -4.58 -24.02
CA GLY A 445 35.58 -3.54 -25.02
C GLY A 445 34.58 -3.59 -26.16
N CYS A 446 34.24 -4.79 -26.65
CA CYS A 446 33.27 -4.97 -27.73
C CYS A 446 31.85 -4.53 -27.32
N VAL A 447 31.37 -4.96 -26.15
CA VAL A 447 30.05 -4.55 -25.64
C VAL A 447 30.00 -3.05 -25.40
N ALA A 448 31.06 -2.47 -24.84
CA ALA A 448 31.15 -1.03 -24.57
C ALA A 448 30.99 -0.19 -25.85
N VAL A 449 31.79 -0.45 -26.89
CA VAL A 449 31.71 0.33 -28.14
C VAL A 449 30.40 0.10 -28.87
N CYS A 450 29.88 -1.13 -28.89
CA CYS A 450 28.58 -1.42 -29.47
C CYS A 450 27.45 -0.70 -28.71
N PHE A 451 27.50 -0.62 -27.39
CA PHE A 451 26.48 0.08 -26.61
C PHE A 451 26.51 1.60 -26.86
N VAL A 452 27.69 2.19 -27.05
CA VAL A 452 27.81 3.60 -27.49
C VAL A 452 27.20 3.78 -28.89
N ASP A 453 27.53 2.88 -29.83
CA ASP A 453 26.93 2.91 -31.17
C ASP A 453 25.39 2.75 -31.11
N LEU A 454 24.87 1.93 -30.19
CA LEU A 454 23.44 1.78 -29.98
C LEU A 454 22.82 3.12 -29.54
N LEU A 455 23.32 3.72 -28.46
CA LEU A 455 22.75 4.97 -27.93
C LEU A 455 22.83 6.11 -28.94
N ARG A 456 23.94 6.21 -29.69
CA ARG A 456 24.13 7.29 -30.68
C ARG A 456 23.31 7.11 -31.96
N ASN A 457 23.04 5.86 -32.37
CA ASN A 457 22.52 5.58 -33.70
C ASN A 457 21.15 4.88 -33.72
N CYS A 458 20.53 4.54 -32.58
CA CYS A 458 19.22 3.89 -32.58
C CYS A 458 18.04 4.82 -32.90
N GLY A 459 18.30 6.13 -33.06
CA GLY A 459 17.29 7.15 -33.36
C GLY A 459 16.41 7.54 -32.17
N ALA A 460 16.65 6.96 -30.99
CA ALA A 460 15.85 7.21 -29.81
C ALA A 460 16.42 8.33 -28.92
N PHE A 461 17.70 8.70 -29.07
CA PHE A 461 18.39 9.67 -28.20
C PHE A 461 19.00 10.81 -29.02
N SER A 462 19.05 12.01 -28.43
CA SER A 462 19.97 13.05 -28.90
C SER A 462 21.42 12.68 -28.55
N GLN A 463 22.39 13.35 -29.17
CA GLN A 463 23.80 13.15 -28.82
C GLN A 463 24.09 13.49 -27.35
N GLU A 464 23.50 14.57 -26.84
CA GLU A 464 23.63 14.99 -25.44
C GLU A 464 23.01 13.96 -24.49
N GLU A 465 21.80 13.46 -24.78
CA GLU A 465 21.17 12.41 -23.97
C GLU A 465 22.00 11.13 -23.93
N ALA A 466 22.55 10.71 -25.08
CA ALA A 466 23.40 9.53 -25.16
C ALA A 466 24.66 9.69 -24.30
N GLU A 467 25.30 10.85 -24.33
CA GLU A 467 26.47 11.15 -23.49
C GLU A 467 26.12 11.17 -22.00
N ASP A 468 24.96 11.71 -21.63
CA ASP A 468 24.50 11.74 -20.25
C ASP A 468 24.24 10.33 -19.70
N TYR A 469 23.58 9.45 -20.46
CA TYR A 469 23.39 8.05 -20.05
C TYR A 469 24.71 7.29 -19.88
N LEU A 470 25.72 7.58 -20.71
CA LEU A 470 27.05 7.00 -20.56
C LEU A 470 27.72 7.47 -19.26
N LYS A 471 27.68 8.77 -18.97
CA LYS A 471 28.22 9.36 -17.72
C LYS A 471 27.50 8.87 -16.46
N MET A 472 26.22 8.51 -16.56
CA MET A 472 25.44 7.95 -15.45
C MET A 472 25.87 6.52 -15.08
N GLY A 473 26.72 5.86 -15.87
CA GLY A 473 27.20 4.50 -15.59
C GLY A 473 26.18 3.40 -15.92
N VAL A 474 25.35 3.61 -16.95
CA VAL A 474 24.36 2.60 -17.37
C VAL A 474 25.02 1.29 -17.81
N LEU A 475 26.22 1.35 -18.39
CA LEU A 475 27.03 0.18 -18.75
C LEU A 475 27.44 -0.65 -17.52
N ASN A 476 27.87 0.00 -16.43
CA ASN A 476 28.04 -0.70 -15.14
C ASN A 476 26.74 -1.32 -14.66
N GLY A 477 25.60 -0.63 -14.81
CA GLY A 477 24.27 -1.17 -14.52
C GLY A 477 23.98 -2.48 -15.26
N LEU A 478 24.29 -2.54 -16.56
CA LEU A 478 24.16 -3.77 -17.36
C LEU A 478 25.04 -4.90 -16.83
N PHE A 479 26.30 -4.60 -16.53
CA PHE A 479 27.22 -5.60 -15.99
C PHE A 479 26.76 -6.12 -14.63
N VAL A 480 26.33 -5.23 -13.72
CA VAL A 480 25.81 -5.57 -12.39
C VAL A 480 24.57 -6.46 -12.52
N LEU A 481 23.61 -6.08 -13.38
CA LEU A 481 22.39 -6.86 -13.60
C LEU A 481 22.69 -8.24 -14.17
N GLY A 482 23.53 -8.32 -15.21
CA GLY A 482 23.94 -9.60 -15.81
C GLY A 482 24.67 -10.47 -14.80
N ARG A 483 25.72 -9.93 -14.17
CA ARG A 483 26.55 -10.66 -13.20
C ARG A 483 25.79 -11.19 -12.01
N SER A 484 24.72 -10.49 -11.59
CA SER A 484 23.85 -10.93 -10.49
C SER A 484 23.28 -12.33 -10.74
N ILE A 485 23.04 -12.72 -12.00
CA ILE A 485 22.55 -14.05 -12.36
C ILE A 485 23.54 -15.13 -11.92
N GLY A 486 24.82 -14.98 -12.27
CA GLY A 486 25.88 -15.92 -11.89
C GLY A 486 26.16 -15.94 -10.39
N LEU A 487 26.14 -14.78 -9.73
CA LEU A 487 26.33 -14.71 -8.28
C LEU A 487 25.21 -15.42 -7.51
N ILE A 488 23.95 -15.25 -7.92
CA ILE A 488 22.82 -16.00 -7.36
C ILE A 488 23.03 -17.51 -7.60
N ALA A 489 23.47 -17.90 -8.80
CA ALA A 489 23.76 -19.29 -9.12
C ALA A 489 24.85 -19.88 -8.21
N HIS A 490 25.94 -19.15 -7.96
CA HIS A 490 26.99 -19.56 -7.02
C HIS A 490 26.48 -19.70 -5.59
N PHE A 491 25.64 -18.78 -5.10
CA PHE A 491 25.00 -18.94 -3.79
C PHE A 491 24.20 -20.25 -3.71
N LEU A 492 23.32 -20.50 -4.70
CA LEU A 492 22.47 -21.68 -4.73
C LEU A 492 23.31 -22.96 -4.84
N ASP A 493 24.38 -22.93 -5.62
CA ASP A 493 25.32 -24.03 -5.77
C ASP A 493 25.99 -24.38 -4.44
N GLN A 494 26.55 -23.41 -3.72
CA GLN A 494 27.18 -23.65 -2.41
C GLN A 494 26.18 -24.18 -1.36
N LYS A 495 24.92 -23.72 -1.39
CA LYS A 495 23.85 -24.28 -0.54
C LYS A 495 23.54 -25.74 -0.90
N ARG A 496 23.45 -26.08 -2.19
CA ARG A 496 23.23 -27.47 -2.67
C ARG A 496 24.39 -28.38 -2.27
N LEU A 497 25.62 -27.89 -2.40
CA LEU A 497 26.85 -28.61 -2.04
C LEU A 497 27.05 -28.75 -0.52
N ARG A 498 26.24 -28.05 0.30
CA ARG A 498 26.35 -28.04 1.78
C ARG A 498 27.77 -27.74 2.26
N THR A 499 28.46 -26.84 1.56
CA THR A 499 29.84 -26.46 1.87
C THR A 499 29.95 -25.79 3.24
N GLY A 500 30.91 -26.23 4.06
CA GLY A 500 31.20 -25.64 5.38
C GLY A 500 31.94 -24.31 5.30
N LEU A 501 32.16 -23.68 6.45
CA LEU A 501 32.84 -22.38 6.60
C LEU A 501 34.20 -22.38 5.88
N TYR A 502 34.48 -21.30 5.13
CA TYR A 502 35.79 -21.08 4.51
C TYR A 502 36.73 -20.35 5.46
N ARG A 503 38.00 -20.79 5.52
CA ARG A 503 39.13 -20.07 6.11
C ARG A 503 40.27 -20.10 5.10
N HIS A 504 40.91 -18.96 4.85
CA HIS A 504 42.00 -18.87 3.89
C HIS A 504 43.25 -19.60 4.43
N PRO A 505 43.91 -20.46 3.63
CA PRO A 505 45.15 -21.14 4.03
C PRO A 505 46.27 -20.15 4.42
N TRP A 506 47.10 -20.51 5.40
CA TRP A 506 48.19 -19.64 5.87
C TRP A 506 49.42 -19.65 4.97
N ASP A 507 49.63 -20.70 4.20
CA ASP A 507 50.68 -20.83 3.19
C ASP A 507 50.46 -19.94 1.96
N ASP A 508 49.23 -19.47 1.75
CA ASP A 508 48.89 -18.44 0.75
C ASP A 508 49.08 -16.99 1.28
N ILE A 509 49.47 -16.81 2.56
CA ILE A 509 49.64 -15.49 3.21
C ILE A 509 51.11 -15.23 3.53
N THR A 510 51.69 -14.20 2.91
CA THR A 510 53.00 -13.69 3.31
C THR A 510 52.86 -12.77 4.52
N TYR A 511 53.26 -13.25 5.71
CA TYR A 511 53.27 -12.47 6.94
C TYR A 511 54.55 -11.63 7.07
N LEU A 512 54.49 -10.36 6.66
CA LEU A 512 55.56 -9.38 6.87
C LEU A 512 55.32 -8.61 8.17
N LEU A 513 55.62 -9.25 9.30
CA LEU A 513 55.50 -8.62 10.61
C LEU A 513 56.69 -7.67 10.86
N PRO A 514 56.45 -6.46 11.38
CA PRO A 514 57.54 -5.56 11.72
C PRO A 514 58.33 -6.08 12.92
N GLU A 515 59.61 -5.74 12.98
CA GLU A 515 60.44 -6.03 14.13
C GLU A 515 60.24 -4.96 15.21
N LEU A 516 60.05 -5.41 16.46
CA LEU A 516 60.08 -4.52 17.63
C LEU A 516 61.54 -4.12 17.88
N GLY A 517 61.90 -2.88 17.53
CA GLY A 517 63.22 -2.34 17.83
C GLY A 517 63.49 -2.35 19.34
N ARG A 518 64.60 -2.97 19.77
CA ARG A 518 65.10 -2.85 21.14
C ARG A 518 65.76 -1.47 21.32
N GLY A 519 64.96 -0.41 21.39
CA GLY A 519 65.42 0.90 21.82
C GLY A 519 65.72 0.93 23.32
N ALA A 520 66.60 1.83 23.77
CA ALA A 520 66.85 2.06 25.19
C ALA A 520 65.54 2.44 25.93
N PRO A 521 65.42 2.16 27.25
CA PRO A 521 64.20 2.44 28.01
C PRO A 521 63.78 3.91 27.83
N GLY A 522 62.60 4.14 27.24
CA GLY A 522 62.09 5.48 26.91
C GLY A 522 62.04 5.83 25.41
N HIS A 523 62.57 4.99 24.52
CA HIS A 523 62.49 5.14 23.05
C HIS A 523 61.79 3.96 22.34
N GLU A 524 60.91 3.25 23.03
CA GLU A 524 60.04 2.22 22.44
C GLU A 524 58.94 2.91 21.60
N GLY A 525 59.17 3.11 20.30
CA GLY A 525 58.15 3.83 19.52
C GLY A 525 58.20 3.79 18.01
N ARG A 526 59.18 3.13 17.37
CA ARG A 526 59.14 2.93 15.92
C ARG A 526 59.23 1.46 15.55
N VAL A 527 58.11 1.01 15.01
CA VAL A 527 57.86 -0.31 14.45
C VAL A 527 58.20 -0.19 12.96
N GLU A 528 59.31 -0.78 12.52
CA GLU A 528 59.74 -0.73 11.12
C GLU A 528 59.51 -2.07 10.43
N VAL A 529 58.85 -2.05 9.27
CA VAL A 529 58.70 -3.23 8.40
C VAL A 529 59.91 -3.26 7.47
N ASN A 530 60.86 -4.15 7.73
CA ASN A 530 61.98 -4.38 6.82
C ASN A 530 61.51 -5.19 5.62
N VAL A 531 61.27 -4.51 4.48
CA VAL A 531 61.03 -5.16 3.19
C VAL A 531 62.38 -5.38 2.53
N LYS A 532 62.94 -6.59 2.65
CA LYS A 532 64.10 -7.00 1.84
C LYS A 532 63.68 -7.39 0.44
#